data_AF-A0A090IYR2-F1
#
_entry.id   AF-A0A090IYR2-F1
#
_cell.length_a   1.000
_cell.length_b   1.000
_cell.length_c   1.000
_cell.angle_alpha   90.00
_cell.angle_beta   90.00
_cell.angle_gamma   90.00
#
_symmetry.space_group_name_H-M   'P 1'
#
loop_
_entity.id
_entity.type
_entity.pdbx_description
1 polymer ?
#
loop_
_entity_poly.entity_id
_entity_poly.type
_entity_poly.pdbx_seq_one_letter_code
_entity_poly.pdbx_strand_id
1 'polypeptide(L)'
;MLSSKLLNQFQLTQPLIAGKRFFNYTLHYGKLLEKIQKQINRSHDHDQIPSKRSGDIYIKQLYECSLLFFADRFGLESLTQSVMQQLYSWSYSLRLAMNAVYPQTVNKYAKGLHERANFGIDMFSAISEMEDPEGLKLIVLKQPDIDDNNQEKYKAVYELLCKWNGW
;
A
#
# COMPACT_ATOMS: atom_id res chain seq x y z
N MET A 1 -18.09 -19.28 25.09
CA MET A 1 -17.91 -17.82 25.12
C MET A 1 -17.40 -17.39 23.76
N LEU A 2 -18.28 -16.90 22.89
CA LEU A 2 -17.88 -16.33 21.60
C LEU A 2 -17.20 -15.00 21.90
N SER A 3 -15.88 -14.95 21.74
CA SER A 3 -15.14 -13.70 21.65
C SER A 3 -15.78 -12.90 20.52
N SER A 4 -16.58 -11.90 20.88
CA SER A 4 -17.02 -10.88 19.96
C SER A 4 -15.77 -10.12 19.51
N LYS A 5 -15.06 -10.62 18.49
CA LYS A 5 -14.25 -9.76 17.64
C LYS A 5 -15.14 -8.56 17.35
N LEU A 6 -14.74 -7.36 17.82
CA LEU A 6 -15.46 -6.13 17.53
C LEU A 6 -15.71 -6.12 16.03
N LEU A 7 -16.95 -6.36 15.62
CA LEU A 7 -17.36 -6.29 14.23
C LEU A 7 -16.91 -4.92 13.73
N ASN A 8 -16.09 -4.88 12.66
CA ASN A 8 -15.72 -3.62 12.05
C ASN A 8 -17.02 -2.94 11.60
N GLN A 9 -17.42 -1.87 12.30
CA GLN A 9 -18.70 -1.19 12.08
C GLN A 9 -18.71 -0.40 10.76
N PHE A 10 -17.53 -0.20 10.19
CA PHE A 10 -17.30 0.51 8.94
C PHE A 10 -16.60 -0.41 7.95
N GLN A 11 -16.81 -0.16 6.66
CA GLN A 11 -15.99 -0.70 5.58
C GLN A 11 -15.82 0.43 4.57
N LEU A 12 -14.62 0.60 4.01
CA LEU A 12 -14.32 1.69 3.07
C LEU A 12 -15.19 1.61 1.79
N THR A 13 -15.66 0.40 1.45
CA THR A 13 -16.50 0.12 0.30
C THR A 13 -18.00 0.32 0.57
N GLN A 14 -18.41 0.50 1.82
CA GLN A 14 -19.82 0.70 2.16
C GLN A 14 -20.29 2.15 1.92
N PRO A 15 -21.57 2.35 1.54
CA PRO A 15 -22.14 3.68 1.42
C PRO A 15 -22.01 4.50 2.71
N LEU A 16 -21.57 5.74 2.57
CA LEU A 16 -21.36 6.64 3.69
C LEU A 16 -22.66 7.34 4.08
N ILE A 17 -23.07 7.19 5.34
CA ILE A 17 -24.26 7.86 5.88
C ILE A 17 -23.85 9.19 6.53
N ALA A 18 -24.49 10.28 6.11
CA ALA A 18 -24.25 11.62 6.63
C ALA A 18 -24.54 11.77 8.14
N GLY A 19 -24.04 12.85 8.73
CA GLY A 19 -24.26 13.18 10.15
C GLY A 19 -23.27 12.49 11.10
N LYS A 20 -23.70 12.11 12.29
CA LYS A 20 -22.82 11.55 13.35
C LYS A 20 -22.00 10.34 12.88
N ARG A 21 -22.57 9.50 11.99
CA ARG A 21 -21.90 8.30 11.48
C ARG A 21 -20.71 8.64 10.57
N PHE A 22 -20.78 9.72 9.81
CA PHE A 22 -19.66 10.24 9.02
C PHE A 22 -18.46 10.61 9.90
N PHE A 23 -18.68 11.36 10.98
CA PHE A 23 -17.58 11.75 11.88
C PHE A 23 -16.98 10.56 12.64
N ASN A 24 -17.81 9.58 13.03
CA ASN A 24 -17.31 8.35 13.61
C ASN A 24 -16.47 7.55 12.60
N TYR A 25 -16.89 7.49 11.34
CA TYR A 25 -16.14 6.88 10.24
C TYR A 25 -14.80 7.57 10.03
N THR A 26 -14.76 8.91 9.93
CA THR A 26 -13.50 9.64 9.71
C THR A 26 -12.54 9.49 10.87
N LEU A 27 -13.04 9.55 12.11
CA LEU A 27 -12.23 9.31 13.31
C LEU A 27 -11.70 7.87 13.37
N HIS A 28 -12.51 6.89 12.96
CA HIS A 28 -12.11 5.49 12.90
C HIS A 28 -10.92 5.29 11.95
N TYR A 29 -11.05 5.71 10.68
CA TYR A 29 -9.97 5.53 9.69
C TYR A 29 -8.77 6.44 9.95
N GLY A 30 -8.96 7.62 10.53
CA GLY A 30 -7.86 8.46 11.01
C GLY A 30 -7.00 7.72 12.05
N LYS A 31 -7.65 7.11 13.06
CA LYS A 31 -6.95 6.29 14.08
C LYS A 31 -6.31 5.03 13.49
N LEU A 32 -6.94 4.39 12.51
CA LEU A 32 -6.38 3.21 11.85
C LEU A 32 -5.15 3.59 11.03
N LEU A 33 -5.21 4.69 10.26
CA LEU A 33 -4.08 5.22 9.51
C LEU A 33 -2.91 5.60 10.43
N GLU A 34 -3.15 6.24 11.57
CA GLU A 34 -2.09 6.53 12.56
C GLU A 34 -1.38 5.27 13.05
N LYS A 35 -2.12 4.17 13.27
CA LYS A 35 -1.53 2.89 13.68
C LYS A 35 -0.67 2.30 12.56
N ILE A 36 -1.15 2.36 11.32
CA ILE A 36 -0.41 1.90 10.13
C ILE A 36 0.87 2.72 9.94
N GLN A 37 0.80 4.04 10.03
CA GLN A 37 1.97 4.92 9.92
C GLN A 37 3.01 4.64 11.02
N LYS A 38 2.56 4.36 12.25
CA LYS A 38 3.45 3.91 13.33
C LYS A 38 4.11 2.56 13.01
N GLN A 39 3.39 1.63 12.38
CA GLN A 39 3.94 0.34 11.98
C GLN A 39 4.95 0.47 10.82
N ILE A 40 4.67 1.32 9.83
CA ILE A 40 5.61 1.66 8.75
C ILE A 40 6.91 2.23 9.34
N ASN A 41 6.81 3.23 10.23
CA ASN A 41 7.98 3.87 10.84
C ASN A 41 8.80 2.93 11.75
N ARG A 42 8.23 1.81 12.20
CA ARG A 42 8.96 0.76 12.94
C ARG A 42 9.62 -0.26 12.03
N SER A 43 9.11 -0.44 10.82
CA SER A 43 9.50 -1.51 9.90
C SER A 43 10.50 -1.04 8.83
N HIS A 44 10.62 0.28 8.65
CA HIS A 44 11.46 0.87 7.61
C HIS A 44 12.32 2.01 8.17
N ASP A 45 13.52 2.12 7.61
CA ASP A 45 14.37 3.29 7.82
C ASP A 45 13.85 4.50 7.01
N HIS A 46 14.27 5.70 7.38
CA HIS A 46 13.77 6.94 6.78
C HIS A 46 14.06 7.03 5.26
N ASP A 47 15.21 6.52 4.80
CA ASP A 47 15.60 6.50 3.40
C ASP A 47 14.86 5.45 2.56
N GLN A 48 14.33 4.41 3.19
CA GLN A 48 13.44 3.40 2.58
C GLN A 48 12.01 3.93 2.39
N ILE A 49 11.64 5.05 3.02
CA ILE A 49 10.35 5.72 2.85
C ILE A 49 10.58 7.17 2.37
N PRO A 50 10.99 7.36 1.09
CA PRO A 50 11.07 8.69 0.48
C PRO A 50 9.77 9.47 0.70
N SER A 51 9.91 10.74 1.12
CA SER A 51 8.78 11.61 1.47
C SER A 51 9.01 13.09 1.19
N LYS A 52 10.09 13.44 0.46
CA LYS A 52 10.50 14.84 0.26
C LYS A 52 9.86 15.48 -0.97
N ARG A 53 9.80 14.77 -2.10
CA ARG A 53 9.26 15.29 -3.36
C ARG A 53 7.80 14.89 -3.53
N SER A 54 7.03 15.63 -4.33
CA SER A 54 5.61 15.32 -4.57
C SER A 54 5.39 13.87 -5.03
N GLY A 55 6.22 13.38 -5.95
CA GLY A 55 6.18 11.98 -6.39
C GLY A 55 6.47 10.97 -5.28
N ASP A 56 7.35 11.30 -4.34
CA ASP A 56 7.64 10.46 -3.18
C ASP A 56 6.44 10.40 -2.24
N ILE A 57 5.81 11.56 -1.97
CA ILE A 57 4.61 11.67 -1.14
C ILE A 57 3.47 10.85 -1.74
N TYR A 58 3.26 10.90 -3.05
CA TYR A 58 2.19 10.14 -3.70
C TYR A 58 2.40 8.62 -3.60
N ILE A 59 3.64 8.14 -3.69
CA ILE A 59 3.94 6.72 -3.50
C ILE A 59 3.79 6.29 -2.05
N LYS A 60 4.26 7.11 -1.10
CA LYS A 60 4.06 6.85 0.33
C LYS A 60 2.57 6.79 0.67
N GLN A 61 1.77 7.69 0.12
CA GLN A 61 0.31 7.68 0.26
C GLN A 61 -0.31 6.44 -0.38
N LEU A 62 0.15 6.02 -1.57
CA LEU A 62 -0.31 4.78 -2.20
C LEU A 62 -0.06 3.57 -1.28
N TYR A 63 1.13 3.48 -0.69
CA TYR A 63 1.48 2.41 0.25
C TYR A 63 0.58 2.45 1.49
N GLU A 64 0.44 3.62 2.14
CA GLU A 64 -0.45 3.80 3.29
C GLU A 64 -1.90 3.44 2.97
N CYS A 65 -2.42 3.87 1.82
CA CYS A 65 -3.78 3.56 1.37
C CYS A 65 -3.98 2.06 1.11
N SER A 66 -2.99 1.38 0.51
CA SER A 66 -3.08 -0.06 0.27
C SER A 66 -3.10 -0.87 1.57
N LEU A 67 -2.27 -0.47 2.55
CA LEU A 67 -2.27 -1.07 3.89
C LEU A 67 -3.56 -0.78 4.66
N LEU A 68 -4.09 0.44 4.54
CA LEU A 68 -5.35 0.84 5.17
C LEU A 68 -6.51 0.02 4.62
N PHE A 69 -6.57 -0.17 3.30
CA PHE A 69 -7.60 -0.96 2.65
C PHE A 69 -7.50 -2.45 3.01
N PHE A 70 -6.27 -2.98 3.07
CA PHE A 70 -6.05 -4.36 3.53
C PHE A 70 -6.48 -4.55 5.00
N ALA A 71 -6.08 -3.64 5.89
CA ALA A 71 -6.42 -3.71 7.31
C ALA A 71 -7.93 -3.50 7.57
N ASP A 72 -8.60 -2.67 6.76
CA ASP A 72 -10.07 -2.54 6.82
C ASP A 72 -10.77 -3.87 6.54
N ARG A 73 -10.27 -4.60 5.54
CA ARG A 73 -10.83 -5.90 5.13
C ARG A 73 -10.50 -7.03 6.11
N PHE A 74 -9.24 -7.16 6.49
CA PHE A 74 -8.72 -8.35 7.20
C PHE A 74 -8.35 -8.10 8.67
N GLY A 75 -8.49 -6.87 9.16
CA GLY A 75 -8.05 -6.48 10.48
C GLY A 75 -6.57 -6.09 10.54
N LEU A 76 -6.22 -5.26 11.52
CA LEU A 76 -4.85 -4.79 11.73
C LEU A 76 -3.92 -5.94 12.12
N GLU A 77 -4.43 -6.98 12.78
CA GLU A 77 -3.68 -8.18 13.16
C GLU A 77 -3.14 -8.97 11.95
N SER A 78 -3.78 -8.83 10.80
CA SER A 78 -3.40 -9.50 9.54
C SER A 78 -2.30 -8.75 8.79
N LEU A 79 -1.89 -7.55 9.23
CA LEU A 79 -0.74 -6.82 8.65
C LEU A 79 0.59 -7.44 9.11
N THR A 80 0.86 -8.65 8.64
CA THR A 80 2.13 -9.34 8.83
C THR A 80 3.26 -8.61 8.10
N GLN A 81 4.51 -8.88 8.50
CA GLN A 81 5.68 -8.33 7.81
C GLN A 81 5.65 -8.64 6.30
N SER A 82 5.27 -9.85 5.91
CA SER A 82 5.16 -10.24 4.51
C SER A 82 4.09 -9.47 3.73
N VAL A 83 2.95 -9.17 4.36
CA VAL A 83 1.91 -8.33 3.73
C VAL A 83 2.43 -6.92 3.49
N MET A 84 3.12 -6.36 4.48
CA MET A 84 3.76 -5.04 4.35
C MET A 84 4.80 -5.04 3.24
N GLN A 85 5.67 -6.05 3.17
CA GLN A 85 6.68 -6.20 2.13
C GLN A 85 6.07 -6.30 0.74
N GLN A 86 4.97 -7.05 0.59
CA GLN A 86 4.29 -7.21 -0.69
C GLN A 86 3.68 -5.89 -1.18
N LEU A 87 2.97 -5.16 -0.31
CA LEU A 87 2.36 -3.87 -0.67
C LEU A 87 3.39 -2.76 -0.84
N TYR A 88 4.49 -2.81 -0.08
CA TYR A 88 5.64 -1.94 -0.29
C TYR A 88 6.25 -2.19 -1.66
N SER A 89 6.54 -3.47 -1.98
CA SER A 89 7.10 -3.86 -3.28
C SER A 89 6.24 -3.41 -4.43
N TRP A 90 4.93 -3.62 -4.34
CA TRP A 90 3.99 -3.11 -5.33
C TRP A 90 4.03 -1.59 -5.42
N SER A 91 3.95 -0.85 -4.31
CA SER A 91 3.90 0.62 -4.35
C SER A 91 5.20 1.23 -4.88
N TYR A 92 6.34 0.78 -4.38
CA TYR A 92 7.65 1.35 -4.67
C TYR A 92 8.25 0.87 -5.99
N SER A 93 7.73 -0.21 -6.60
CA SER A 93 8.04 -0.55 -8.00
C SER A 93 7.74 0.64 -8.93
N LEU A 94 6.61 1.33 -8.73
CA LEU A 94 6.25 2.50 -9.54
C LEU A 94 7.22 3.67 -9.32
N ARG A 95 7.76 3.82 -8.10
CA ARG A 95 8.72 4.89 -7.76
C ARG A 95 10.05 4.69 -8.46
N LEU A 96 10.52 3.44 -8.55
CA LEU A 96 11.74 3.09 -9.27
C LEU A 96 11.57 3.20 -10.78
N ALA A 97 10.39 2.83 -11.31
CA ALA A 97 10.11 2.84 -12.74
C ALA A 97 9.92 4.24 -13.37
N MET A 98 9.67 5.27 -12.56
CA MET A 98 9.16 6.56 -13.05
C MET A 98 9.93 7.76 -12.52
N ASN A 99 10.57 8.54 -13.39
CA ASN A 99 11.23 9.80 -13.02
C ASN A 99 10.29 10.83 -12.39
N ALA A 100 9.07 10.96 -12.92
CA ALA A 100 8.03 11.84 -12.41
C ALA A 100 6.75 11.05 -12.13
N VAL A 101 6.19 11.23 -10.94
CA VAL A 101 4.93 10.61 -10.51
C VAL A 101 3.95 11.72 -10.16
N TYR A 102 2.79 11.69 -10.81
CA TYR A 102 1.67 12.60 -10.60
C TYR A 102 0.46 11.82 -10.05
N PRO A 103 -0.58 12.50 -9.53
CA PRO A 103 -1.79 11.82 -9.06
C PRO A 103 -2.42 10.91 -10.13
N GLN A 104 -2.42 11.32 -11.40
CA GLN A 104 -2.95 10.51 -12.50
C GLN A 104 -2.09 9.26 -12.77
N THR A 105 -0.78 9.34 -12.56
CA THR A 105 0.14 8.20 -12.65
C THR A 105 -0.23 7.15 -11.60
N VAL A 106 -0.38 7.59 -10.34
CA VAL A 106 -0.76 6.71 -9.22
C VAL A 106 -2.15 6.12 -9.44
N ASN A 107 -3.12 6.91 -9.87
CA ASN A 107 -4.48 6.42 -10.14
C ASN A 107 -4.52 5.37 -11.26
N LYS A 108 -3.74 5.55 -12.33
CA LYS A 108 -3.62 4.52 -13.38
C LYS A 108 -2.96 3.25 -12.84
N TYR A 109 -1.89 3.38 -12.06
CA TYR A 109 -1.19 2.24 -11.49
C TYR A 109 -2.04 1.45 -10.49
N ALA A 110 -2.78 2.15 -9.61
CA ALA A 110 -3.69 1.55 -8.65
C ALA A 110 -4.75 0.66 -9.31
N LYS A 111 -5.16 0.99 -10.54
CA LYS A 111 -6.12 0.25 -11.37
C LYS A 111 -5.47 -0.78 -12.30
N GLY A 112 -4.17 -1.04 -12.17
CA GLY A 112 -3.43 -1.94 -13.06
C GLY A 112 -3.25 -1.43 -14.50
N LEU A 113 -3.49 -0.15 -14.78
CA LEU A 113 -3.49 0.44 -16.14
C LEU A 113 -2.17 1.15 -16.51
N HIS A 114 -1.12 1.01 -15.70
CA HIS A 114 0.16 1.68 -15.94
C HIS A 114 1.21 0.68 -16.45
N GLU A 115 1.72 0.90 -17.66
CA GLU A 115 2.56 -0.07 -18.37
C GLU A 115 3.99 -0.22 -17.81
N ARG A 116 4.52 0.82 -17.15
CA ARG A 116 5.92 0.86 -16.69
C ARG A 116 6.25 -0.04 -15.49
N ALA A 117 5.24 -0.52 -14.77
CA ALA A 117 5.41 -1.41 -13.63
C ALA A 117 4.13 -2.22 -13.43
N ASN A 118 4.25 -3.53 -13.13
CA ASN A 118 3.16 -4.39 -12.67
C ASN A 118 1.81 -4.23 -13.41
N PHE A 119 1.87 -4.08 -14.74
CA PHE A 119 0.69 -3.91 -15.58
C PHE A 119 -0.31 -5.06 -15.41
N GLY A 120 -1.60 -4.72 -15.34
CA GLY A 120 -2.70 -5.66 -15.12
C GLY A 120 -3.01 -5.96 -13.65
N ILE A 121 -2.21 -5.47 -12.70
CA ILE A 121 -2.44 -5.69 -11.27
C ILE A 121 -3.27 -4.55 -10.68
N ASP A 122 -4.60 -4.70 -10.69
CA ASP A 122 -5.50 -3.85 -9.90
C ASP A 122 -5.49 -4.32 -8.44
N MET A 123 -4.60 -3.73 -7.63
CA MET A 123 -4.33 -4.19 -6.27
C MET A 123 -5.55 -4.01 -5.34
N PHE A 124 -6.31 -2.94 -5.50
CA PHE A 124 -7.47 -2.70 -4.64
C PHE A 124 -8.61 -3.67 -4.96
N SER A 125 -8.86 -3.97 -6.23
CA SER A 125 -9.82 -4.99 -6.63
C SER A 125 -9.37 -6.37 -6.16
N ALA A 126 -8.08 -6.71 -6.35
CA ALA A 126 -7.52 -7.96 -5.87
C ALA A 126 -7.71 -8.14 -4.35
N ILE A 127 -7.37 -7.13 -3.55
CA ILE A 127 -7.59 -7.18 -2.09
C ILE A 127 -9.09 -7.30 -1.78
N SER A 128 -9.96 -6.58 -2.49
CA SER A 128 -11.40 -6.59 -2.28
C SER A 128 -12.08 -7.93 -2.62
N GLU A 129 -11.43 -8.77 -3.41
CA GLU A 129 -11.95 -10.08 -3.83
C GLU A 129 -11.32 -11.23 -3.05
N MET A 130 -10.18 -11.02 -2.37
CA MET A 130 -9.50 -12.05 -1.57
C MET A 130 -10.34 -12.55 -0.39
N GLU A 131 -10.44 -13.87 -0.26
CA GLU A 131 -11.08 -14.53 0.90
C GLU A 131 -10.15 -14.58 2.12
N ASP A 132 -8.85 -14.72 1.89
CA ASP A 132 -7.84 -14.89 2.94
C ASP A 132 -6.66 -13.91 2.74
N PRO A 133 -6.13 -13.31 3.84
CA PRO A 133 -5.03 -12.35 3.77
C PRO A 133 -3.74 -12.90 3.12
N GLU A 134 -3.49 -14.21 3.18
CA GLU A 134 -2.32 -14.84 2.57
C GLU A 134 -2.41 -14.87 1.05
N GLY A 135 -3.62 -14.76 0.48
CA GLY A 135 -3.84 -14.67 -0.97
C GLY A 135 -3.09 -13.52 -1.63
N LEU A 136 -2.78 -12.45 -0.88
CA LEU A 136 -1.97 -11.33 -1.35
C LEU A 136 -0.55 -11.76 -1.79
N LYS A 137 0.02 -12.77 -1.14
CA LYS A 137 1.37 -13.28 -1.44
C LYS A 137 1.43 -14.05 -2.75
N LEU A 138 0.29 -14.48 -3.27
CA LEU A 138 0.20 -15.18 -4.56
C LEU A 138 0.29 -14.21 -5.75
N ILE A 139 0.17 -12.90 -5.50
CA ILE A 139 0.37 -11.89 -6.54
C ILE A 139 1.84 -11.82 -6.90
N VAL A 140 2.17 -12.19 -8.13
CA VAL A 140 3.53 -12.12 -8.66
C VAL A 140 3.82 -10.71 -9.17
N LEU A 141 4.78 -10.04 -8.55
CA LEU A 141 5.29 -8.74 -9.00
C LEU A 141 6.47 -8.93 -9.94
N LYS A 142 6.56 -8.09 -10.97
CA LYS A 142 7.68 -8.06 -11.90
C LYS A 142 8.65 -6.96 -11.50
N GLN A 143 9.95 -7.23 -11.62
CA GLN A 143 10.96 -6.18 -11.53
C GLN A 143 10.64 -5.12 -12.62
N PRO A 144 10.45 -3.85 -12.24
CA PRO A 144 10.25 -2.80 -13.23
C PRO A 144 11.53 -2.56 -14.03
N ASP A 145 11.40 -1.93 -15.18
CA ASP A 145 12.55 -1.34 -15.87
C ASP A 145 12.98 -0.08 -15.12
N ILE A 146 14.21 -0.05 -14.61
CA ILE A 146 14.73 0.98 -13.71
C ILE A 146 15.91 1.65 -14.39
N ASP A 147 15.84 2.97 -14.55
CA ASP A 147 16.98 3.75 -15.02
C ASP A 147 18.03 3.94 -13.90
N ASP A 148 19.31 4.04 -14.30
CA ASP A 148 20.45 4.18 -13.38
C ASP A 148 20.26 5.34 -12.40
N ASN A 149 19.65 6.44 -12.85
CA ASN A 149 19.40 7.63 -12.02
C ASN A 149 18.42 7.34 -10.89
N ASN A 150 17.30 6.67 -11.14
CA ASN A 150 16.35 6.29 -10.10
C ASN A 150 16.93 5.20 -9.20
N GLN A 151 17.73 4.28 -9.74
CA GLN A 151 18.44 3.29 -8.93
C GLN A 151 19.37 3.96 -7.91
N GLU A 152 20.20 4.92 -8.34
CA GLU A 152 21.09 5.66 -7.42
C GLU A 152 20.30 6.54 -6.44
N LYS A 153 19.32 7.29 -6.96
CA LYS A 153 18.52 8.22 -6.17
C LYS A 153 17.67 7.53 -5.10
N TYR A 154 17.17 6.34 -5.39
CA TYR A 154 16.34 5.53 -4.49
C TYR A 154 17.06 4.23 -4.09
N LYS A 155 18.38 4.29 -3.91
CA LYS A 155 19.23 3.14 -3.60
C LYS A 155 18.72 2.28 -2.46
N ALA A 156 18.33 2.89 -1.34
CA ALA A 156 17.79 2.15 -0.19
C ALA A 156 16.49 1.38 -0.52
N VAL A 157 15.62 1.95 -1.35
CA VAL A 157 14.40 1.29 -1.84
C VAL A 157 14.79 0.14 -2.78
N TYR A 158 15.68 0.39 -3.73
CA TYR A 158 16.14 -0.60 -4.71
C TYR A 158 16.76 -1.83 -4.02
N GLU A 159 17.72 -1.61 -3.12
CA GLU A 159 18.40 -2.68 -2.38
C GLU A 159 17.41 -3.51 -1.54
N LEU A 160 16.41 -2.85 -0.95
CA LEU A 160 15.37 -3.52 -0.18
C LEU A 160 14.50 -4.41 -1.05
N LEU A 161 14.10 -3.93 -2.23
CA LEU A 161 13.28 -4.71 -3.17
C LEU A 161 14.05 -5.88 -3.78
N CYS A 162 15.33 -5.69 -4.15
CA CYS A 162 16.21 -6.80 -4.58
C CYS A 162 16.32 -7.87 -3.49
N LYS A 163 16.53 -7.46 -2.23
CA LYS A 163 16.61 -8.37 -1.10
C LYS A 163 15.32 -9.18 -0.88
N TRP A 164 14.15 -8.55 -1.02
CA TRP A 164 12.87 -9.20 -0.74
C TRP A 164 12.34 -10.05 -1.90
N ASN A 165 12.53 -9.58 -3.12
CA ASN A 165 11.91 -10.18 -4.30
C ASN A 165 12.89 -11.01 -5.15
N GLY A 166 14.18 -11.02 -4.81
CA GLY A 166 15.21 -11.74 -5.56
C GLY A 166 15.48 -11.16 -6.95
N TRP A 167 15.28 -9.85 -7.09
CA TRP A 167 15.53 -9.07 -8.30
C TRP A 167 16.99 -8.65 -8.45
#